data_AF-L0LXJ6-F1
#
_entry.id   AF-L0LXJ6-F1
#
_cell.length_a   1.000
_cell.length_b   1.000
_cell.length_c   1.000
_cell.angle_alpha   90.00
_cell.angle_beta   90.00
_cell.angle_gamma   90.00
#
_symmetry.space_group_name_H-M   'P 1'
#
loop_
_entity.id
_entity.type
_entity.pdbx_description
1 polymer ?
#
loop_
_entity_poly.entity_id
_entity_poly.type
_entity_poly.pdbx_seq_one_letter_code
_entity_poly.pdbx_strand_id
1 'polypeptide(L)'
;MPALKKQRIDLRLSDDDKSMIEEAAAITNQSVTQFMLNSASERAAAVIEEHRRIVLNEDSWKRVMDALDTPPEPNEKLKRAARRLLDME
;
A
#
# COMPACT_ATOMS: atom_id res chain seq x y z
N MET A 1 -20.13 -7.48 -20.22
CA MET A 1 -18.95 -7.55 -21.11
C MET A 1 -17.71 -7.41 -20.24
N PRO A 2 -16.75 -8.35 -20.25
CA PRO A 2 -15.54 -8.20 -19.44
C PRO A 2 -14.77 -6.97 -19.91
N ALA A 3 -14.27 -6.16 -18.98
CA ALA A 3 -13.49 -4.97 -19.29
C ALA A 3 -12.21 -5.37 -20.07
N LEU A 4 -11.97 -4.72 -21.21
CA LEU A 4 -10.77 -4.95 -22.01
C LEU A 4 -9.52 -4.59 -21.18
N LYS A 5 -8.60 -5.55 -21.00
CA LYS A 5 -7.29 -5.31 -20.39
C LYS A 5 -6.42 -4.52 -21.38
N LYS A 6 -6.29 -3.21 -21.16
CA LYS A 6 -5.60 -2.28 -22.09
C LYS A 6 -4.12 -2.02 -21.79
N GLN A 7 -3.69 -2.33 -20.57
CA GLN A 7 -2.34 -2.03 -20.09
C GLN A 7 -1.46 -3.27 -20.15
N ARG A 8 -0.17 -3.08 -20.44
CA ARG A 8 0.84 -4.15 -20.53
C ARG A 8 2.02 -3.84 -19.62
N ILE A 9 2.61 -4.88 -19.06
CA ILE A 9 3.85 -4.83 -18.31
C ILE A 9 4.82 -5.77 -19.02
N ASP A 10 5.89 -5.23 -19.59
CA ASP A 10 6.95 -6.02 -20.20
C ASP A 10 8.07 -6.23 -19.18
N LEU A 11 8.47 -7.48 -18.96
CA LEU A 11 9.47 -7.87 -17.96
C LEU A 11 10.62 -8.61 -18.65
N ARG A 12 11.84 -8.36 -18.18
CA ARG A 12 13.01 -9.20 -18.48
C ARG A 12 13.29 -10.05 -17.26
N LEU A 13 13.55 -11.33 -17.48
CA LEU A 13 13.77 -12.32 -16.45
C LEU A 13 14.90 -13.26 -16.89
N SER A 14 15.55 -13.89 -15.91
CA SER A 14 16.50 -14.96 -16.19
C SER A 14 15.76 -16.24 -16.62
N ASP A 15 16.50 -17.19 -17.19
CA ASP A 15 15.93 -18.51 -17.54
C ASP A 15 15.48 -19.26 -16.27
N ASP A 16 16.22 -19.13 -15.17
CA ASP A 16 15.90 -19.74 -13.88
C ASP A 16 14.59 -19.18 -13.31
N ASP A 17 14.42 -17.86 -13.29
CA ASP A 17 13.18 -17.22 -12.85
C ASP A 17 11.99 -17.66 -13.70
N LYS A 18 12.19 -17.76 -15.01
CA LYS A 18 11.13 -18.17 -15.94
C LYS A 18 10.66 -19.59 -15.65
N SER A 19 11.60 -20.53 -15.49
CA SER A 19 11.29 -21.93 -15.20
C SER A 19 10.55 -22.07 -13.88
N MET A 20 10.97 -21.34 -12.85
CA MET A 20 10.33 -21.37 -11.53
C MET A 20 8.89 -20.84 -11.58
N ILE A 21 8.65 -19.75 -12.32
CA ILE A 21 7.31 -19.18 -12.49
C ILE A 21 6.41 -20.12 -13.30
N GLU A 22 6.93 -20.75 -14.35
CA GLU A 22 6.20 -21.74 -15.16
C GLU A 22 5.80 -22.96 -14.34
N GLU A 23 6.70 -23.48 -13.51
CA GLU A 23 6.41 -24.59 -12.59
C GLU A 23 5.32 -24.21 -11.57
N ALA A 24 5.43 -23.05 -10.93
CA ALA A 24 4.44 -22.59 -9.96
C ALA A 24 3.05 -22.34 -10.60
N ALA A 25 3.02 -21.80 -11.83
CA ALA A 25 1.79 -21.64 -12.59
C ALA A 25 1.16 -23.00 -12.93
N ALA A 26 1.96 -24.00 -13.29
CA ALA A 26 1.49 -25.36 -13.56
C ALA A 26 0.91 -26.03 -12.30
N ILE A 27 1.60 -25.94 -11.16
CA ILE A 27 1.14 -26.47 -9.86
C ILE A 27 -0.22 -25.87 -9.47
N THR A 28 -0.43 -24.58 -9.76
CA THR A 28 -1.67 -23.86 -9.42
C THR A 28 -2.76 -23.96 -10.49
N ASN A 29 -2.54 -24.72 -11.57
CA ASN A 29 -3.44 -24.82 -12.73
C ASN A 29 -3.80 -23.44 -13.34
N GLN A 30 -2.82 -22.55 -13.42
CA GLN A 30 -2.97 -21.21 -13.98
C GLN A 30 -2.04 -21.02 -15.18
N SER A 31 -2.38 -20.09 -16.07
CA SER A 31 -1.40 -19.62 -17.05
C SER A 31 -0.34 -18.77 -16.35
N VAL A 32 0.87 -18.71 -16.90
CA VAL A 32 1.97 -17.86 -16.39
C VAL A 32 1.52 -16.42 -16.20
N THR A 33 0.78 -15.85 -17.16
CA THR A 33 0.24 -14.50 -17.07
C THR A 33 -0.73 -14.35 -15.91
N GLN A 34 -1.62 -15.33 -15.70
CA GLN A 34 -2.59 -15.27 -14.61
C GLN A 34 -1.90 -15.41 -13.25
N PHE A 35 -0.97 -16.36 -13.13
CA PHE A 35 -0.17 -16.55 -11.93
C PHE A 35 0.62 -15.28 -11.57
N MET A 36 1.33 -14.70 -12.53
CA MET A 36 2.11 -13.46 -12.32
C MET A 36 1.23 -12.28 -11.92
N LEU A 37 0.09 -12.08 -12.60
CA LEU A 37 -0.83 -10.98 -12.29
C LEU A 37 -1.44 -11.15 -10.90
N ASN A 38 -1.85 -12.36 -10.53
CA ASN A 38 -2.43 -12.64 -9.22
C ASN A 38 -1.39 -12.40 -8.12
N SER A 39 -0.21 -13.01 -8.24
CA SER A 39 0.88 -12.87 -7.27
C SER A 39 1.31 -11.41 -7.08
N ALA A 40 1.46 -10.66 -8.17
CA ALA A 40 1.79 -9.24 -8.11
C ALA A 40 0.67 -8.42 -7.46
N SER A 41 -0.60 -8.71 -7.78
CA SER A 41 -1.76 -8.00 -7.22
C SER A 41 -1.93 -8.26 -5.73
N GLU A 42 -1.78 -9.50 -5.29
CA GLU A 42 -1.83 -9.89 -3.87
C GLU A 42 -0.72 -9.21 -3.08
N ARG A 43 0.52 -9.24 -3.60
CA ARG A 43 1.64 -8.57 -2.92
C ARG A 43 1.46 -7.05 -2.89
N ALA A 44 0.98 -6.45 -3.98
CA ALA A 44 0.70 -5.02 -4.02
C ALA A 44 -0.37 -4.63 -2.99
N ALA A 45 -1.45 -5.39 -2.87
CA ALA A 45 -2.49 -5.16 -1.87
C ALA A 45 -1.93 -5.24 -0.45
N ALA A 46 -1.10 -6.25 -0.15
CA ALA A 46 -0.47 -6.39 1.15
C ALA A 46 0.44 -5.21 1.50
N VAL A 47 1.27 -4.75 0.55
CA VAL A 47 2.17 -3.60 0.76
C VAL A 47 1.38 -2.30 0.96
N ILE A 48 0.31 -2.09 0.20
CA ILE A 48 -0.56 -0.92 0.35
C ILE A 48 -1.24 -0.93 1.71
N GLU A 49 -1.73 -2.07 2.15
CA GLU A 49 -2.40 -2.20 3.45
C GLU A 49 -1.43 -1.98 4.62
N GLU A 50 -0.24 -2.59 4.55
CA GLU A 50 0.82 -2.40 5.54
C GLU A 50 1.24 -0.92 5.64
N HIS A 51 1.31 -0.23 4.50
CA HIS A 51 1.66 1.19 4.49
C HIS A 51 0.55 2.09 5.05
N ARG A 52 -0.73 1.74 4.83
CA ARG A 52 -1.89 2.54 5.28
C ARG A 52 -2.26 2.29 6.73
N ARG A 53 -1.95 1.11 7.26
CA ARG A 53 -2.36 0.71 8.60
C ARG A 53 -1.29 1.09 9.62
N ILE A 54 -1.65 1.98 10.54
CA ILE A 54 -0.83 2.26 11.72
C ILE A 54 -1.26 1.28 12.82
N VAL A 55 -0.44 0.27 13.07
CA VAL A 55 -0.66 -0.66 14.19
C VAL A 55 -0.03 -0.06 15.44
N LEU A 56 -0.86 0.25 16.43
CA LEU A 56 -0.42 0.83 17.70
C LEU A 56 -0.20 -0.26 18.75
N ASN A 57 0.86 -0.14 19.54
CA ASN A 57 0.96 -0.88 20.80
C ASN A 57 0.05 -0.25 21.86
N GLU A 58 -0.13 -0.90 23.01
CA GLU A 58 -1.05 -0.45 24.06
C GLU A 58 -0.76 0.98 24.54
N ASP A 59 0.51 1.32 24.76
CA ASP A 59 0.91 2.66 25.19
C ASP A 59 0.56 3.73 24.15
N SER A 60 0.83 3.44 22.87
CA SER A 60 0.53 4.37 21.77
C SER A 60 -0.96 4.49 21.53
N TRP A 61 -1.69 3.38 21.66
CA TRP A 61 -3.15 3.36 21.60
C TRP A 61 -3.75 4.26 22.68
N LYS A 62 -3.31 4.12 23.93
CA LYS A 62 -3.76 4.97 25.04
C LYS A 62 -3.49 6.44 24.76
N ARG A 63 -2.29 6.80 24.28
CA ARG A 63 -1.95 8.18 23.92
C ARG A 63 -2.84 8.75 22.82
N VAL A 64 -3.17 7.94 21.81
CA VAL A 64 -4.06 8.35 20.73
C VAL A 64 -5.49 8.54 21.26
N MET A 65 -6.00 7.61 22.08
CA MET A 65 -7.32 7.75 22.70
C MET A 65 -7.40 8.96 23.62
N ASP A 66 -6.42 9.17 24.51
CA ASP A 66 -6.35 10.33 25.40
C ASP A 66 -6.35 11.65 24.60
N ALA A 67 -5.65 11.70 23.45
CA ALA A 67 -5.62 12.86 22.58
C ALA A 67 -6.92 13.08 21.78
N LEU A 68 -7.72 12.03 21.54
CA LEU A 68 -9.05 12.15 20.94
C LEU A 68 -10.10 12.59 21.97
N ASP A 69 -10.03 12.04 23.19
CA ASP A 69 -10.95 12.37 24.29
C ASP A 69 -10.68 13.77 24.85
N THR A 70 -9.40 14.16 24.92
CA THR A 70 -8.96 15.50 25.38
C THR A 70 -8.07 16.15 24.33
N PRO A 71 -8.66 16.73 23.27
CA PRO A 71 -7.88 17.33 22.18
C PRO A 71 -7.08 18.54 22.69
N PRO A 72 -5.75 18.55 22.54
CA PRO A 72 -4.94 19.68 22.97
C PRO A 72 -5.13 20.88 22.05
N GLU A 73 -5.05 22.09 22.61
CA GLU A 73 -5.06 23.29 21.78
C GLU A 73 -3.82 23.35 20.86
N PRO A 74 -3.96 23.84 19.61
CA PRO A 74 -2.84 24.09 18.73
C PRO A 74 -1.77 24.98 19.39
N ASN A 75 -0.52 24.57 19.35
CA ASN A 75 0.56 25.39 19.88
C ASN A 75 0.84 26.61 18.97
N GLU A 76 1.55 27.61 19.51
CA GLU A 76 1.86 28.85 18.79
C GLU A 76 2.64 28.62 17.49
N LYS A 77 3.47 27.56 17.41
CA LYS A 77 4.19 27.21 16.19
C LYS A 77 3.23 26.73 15.09
N LEU A 78 2.24 25.91 15.43
CA LEU A 78 1.22 25.42 14.51
C LEU A 78 0.30 26.57 14.07
N LYS A 79 -0.12 27.44 14.98
CA LYS A 79 -0.92 28.65 14.66
C LYS A 79 -0.20 29.56 13.66
N ARG A 80 1.10 29.82 13.87
CA ARG A 80 1.91 30.62 12.92
C ARG A 80 2.04 29.97 11.55
N ALA A 81 2.23 28.65 11.50
CA ALA A 81 2.33 27.92 10.23
C ALA A 81 1.02 27.98 9.44
N ALA A 82 -0.13 27.85 10.12
CA ALA A 82 -1.45 27.96 9.50
C ALA A 82 -1.72 29.38 8.96
N ARG A 83 -1.35 30.44 9.69
CA ARG A 83 -1.46 31.83 9.20
C ARG A 83 -0.64 32.04 7.92
N ARG A 84 0.60 31.56 7.89
CA ARG A 84 1.45 31.66 6.70
C ARG A 84 0.84 30.96 5.47
N LEU A 85 0.15 29.83 5.67
CA LEU A 85 -0.54 29.16 4.57
C LEU A 85 -1.67 30.03 4.00
N LEU A 86 -2.46 30.66 4.88
CA LEU A 86 -3.57 31.54 4.49
C LEU A 86 -3.09 32.84 3.82
N ASP A 87 -1.91 33.34 4.21
CA ASP A 87 -1.32 34.54 3.60
C ASP A 87 -0.70 34.27 2.21
N MET A 88 -0.57 32.99 1.81
CA MET A 88 0.00 32.56 0.53
C MET A 88 -1.06 32.23 -0.54
N GLU A 89 -2.34 32.16 -0.17
CA GLU A 89 -3.49 32.05 -1.08
C GLU A 89 -4.06 33.44 -1.41
#